data_AF-A0A419FYG5-F1
#
_entry.id   AF-A0A419FYG5-F1
#
_cell.length_a   1.000
_cell.length_b   1.000
_cell.length_c   1.000
_cell.angle_alpha   90.00
_cell.angle_beta   90.00
_cell.angle_gamma   90.00
#
_symmetry.space_group_name_H-M   'P 1'
#
loop_
_entity.id
_entity.type
_entity.pdbx_description
1 polymer ?
#
loop_
_entity_poly.entity_id
_entity_poly.type
_entity_poly.pdbx_seq_one_letter_code
_entity_poly.pdbx_strand_id
1 'polypeptide(L)'
;MKFVASRTTVSLRGNKKPCDEAREDELTPLDFRTVKTLEAAKKKVWYKMWLEGGANHREEGGVIVCDKKEKEKQWVVDIETLEELINFQNRYGAIVIMDSAPYKETRKELKILRPEEK
;
A
#
# COMPACT_ATOMS: atom_id res chain seq x y z
N MET A 1 -3.84 -13.35 -4.28
CA MET A 1 -3.79 -12.18 -3.35
C MET A 1 -2.92 -11.11 -3.98
N LYS A 2 -3.34 -9.84 -3.93
CA LYS A 2 -2.60 -8.72 -4.50
C LYS A 2 -1.71 -8.07 -3.45
N PHE A 3 -0.46 -7.79 -3.77
CA PHE A 3 0.50 -7.12 -2.90
C PHE A 3 1.10 -5.90 -3.61
N VAL A 4 1.31 -4.80 -2.89
CA VAL A 4 2.22 -3.75 -3.37
C VAL A 4 3.64 -4.32 -3.29
N ALA A 5 4.37 -4.27 -4.40
CA ALA A 5 5.73 -4.80 -4.49
C ALA A 5 6.76 -3.68 -4.36
N SER A 6 7.72 -3.86 -3.46
CA SER A 6 8.85 -2.95 -3.30
C SER A 6 10.17 -3.69 -3.18
N ARG A 7 11.29 -3.01 -3.46
CA ARG A 7 12.64 -3.60 -3.33
C ARG A 7 13.60 -2.62 -2.70
N THR A 8 14.39 -3.10 -1.75
CA THR A 8 15.31 -2.29 -0.92
C THR A 8 16.42 -1.58 -1.73
N THR A 9 16.70 -2.03 -2.96
CA THR A 9 17.68 -1.42 -3.88
C THR A 9 17.11 -0.31 -4.76
N VAL A 10 15.78 -0.15 -4.82
CA VAL A 10 15.17 0.86 -5.69
C VAL A 10 15.24 2.21 -4.96
N SER A 11 16.03 3.14 -5.51
CA SER A 11 16.16 4.49 -4.98
C SER A 11 14.79 5.18 -4.90
N LEU A 12 14.57 5.99 -3.86
CA LEU A 12 13.40 6.88 -3.69
C LEU A 12 13.08 7.80 -4.89
N ARG A 13 13.97 7.90 -5.88
CA ARG A 13 13.82 8.74 -7.08
C ARG A 13 13.46 7.98 -8.36
N GLY A 14 13.46 6.65 -8.34
CA GLY A 14 13.21 5.85 -9.52
C GLY A 14 12.03 4.93 -9.29
N ASN A 15 10.94 5.13 -10.01
CA ASN A 15 9.83 4.19 -10.06
C ASN A 15 10.23 2.94 -10.89
N LYS A 16 11.34 2.30 -10.51
CA LYS A 16 11.86 1.12 -11.22
C LYS A 16 11.06 -0.10 -10.79
N LYS A 17 10.70 -0.90 -11.78
CA LYS A 17 10.08 -2.20 -11.62
C LYS A 17 10.87 -3.05 -10.60
N PRO A 18 10.25 -3.52 -9.49
CA PRO A 18 10.96 -4.19 -8.40
C PRO A 18 11.36 -5.63 -8.73
N CYS A 19 10.56 -6.33 -9.54
CA CYS A 19 10.75 -7.71 -10.00
C CYS A 19 10.00 -7.96 -11.32
N ASP A 20 10.25 -9.08 -11.99
CA ASP A 20 9.72 -9.33 -13.34
C ASP A 20 8.21 -9.55 -13.36
N GLU A 21 7.64 -10.14 -12.32
CA GLU A 21 6.20 -10.36 -12.14
C GLU A 21 5.44 -9.09 -11.74
N ALA A 22 6.15 -8.03 -11.34
CA ALA A 22 5.48 -6.79 -10.97
C ALA A 22 4.81 -6.16 -12.20
N ARG A 23 3.57 -5.72 -12.05
CA ARG A 23 2.86 -4.93 -13.06
C ARG A 23 2.47 -3.58 -12.48
N GLU A 24 2.41 -2.54 -13.32
CA GLU A 24 1.82 -1.28 -12.90
C GLU A 24 0.32 -1.45 -12.78
N ASP A 25 -0.25 -0.98 -11.68
CA ASP A 25 -1.68 -0.96 -11.45
C ASP A 25 -2.06 0.36 -10.76
N GLU A 26 -3.30 0.80 -10.96
CA GLU A 26 -3.81 2.04 -10.38
C GLU A 26 -4.60 1.72 -9.12
N LEU A 27 -3.99 2.00 -7.96
CA LEU A 27 -4.57 1.73 -6.65
C LEU A 27 -5.19 2.98 -6.06
N THR A 28 -6.24 2.80 -5.26
CA THR A 28 -6.96 3.87 -4.57
C THR A 28 -6.33 4.09 -3.19
N PRO A 29 -5.61 5.20 -2.96
CA PRO A 29 -4.99 5.46 -1.67
C PRO A 29 -6.04 5.73 -0.59
N LEU A 30 -5.77 5.27 0.63
CA LEU A 30 -6.57 5.51 1.82
C LEU A 30 -5.92 6.64 2.63
N ASP A 31 -6.68 7.67 2.97
CA ASP A 31 -6.24 8.76 3.85
C ASP A 31 -6.79 8.54 5.26
N PHE A 32 -5.94 8.00 6.13
CA PHE A 32 -6.25 7.75 7.55
C PHE A 32 -5.98 8.98 8.41
N ARG A 33 -6.88 9.27 9.35
CA ARG A 33 -6.70 10.29 10.39
C ARG A 33 -6.94 9.70 11.76
N THR A 34 -6.06 10.01 12.70
CA THR A 34 -6.07 9.50 14.09
C THR A 34 -7.28 9.92 14.94
N VAL A 35 -8.22 10.67 14.36
CA VAL A 35 -9.47 11.05 15.02
C VAL A 35 -10.44 9.89 14.97
N LYS A 36 -11.11 9.60 16.09
CA LYS A 36 -11.96 8.42 16.25
C LYS A 36 -13.34 8.53 15.59
N THR A 37 -13.88 9.74 15.49
CA THR A 37 -15.25 9.98 15.00
C THR A 37 -15.32 11.13 14.00
N LEU A 38 -16.26 11.04 13.07
CA LEU A 38 -16.53 12.09 12.08
C LEU A 38 -16.97 13.39 12.75
N GLU A 39 -17.70 13.31 13.86
CA GLU A 39 -18.10 14.51 14.62
C GLU A 39 -16.90 15.26 15.21
N ALA A 40 -15.93 14.51 15.76
CA ALA A 40 -14.68 15.11 16.24
C ALA A 40 -13.83 15.65 15.08
N ALA A 41 -13.92 15.01 13.90
CA ALA A 41 -13.22 15.44 12.69
C ALA A 41 -13.74 16.79 12.19
N LYS A 42 -15.06 17.04 12.21
CA LYS A 42 -15.69 18.31 11.77
C LYS A 42 -15.10 19.56 12.42
N LYS A 43 -14.54 19.43 13.63
CA LYS A 43 -13.91 20.51 14.40
C LYS A 43 -12.46 20.78 13.99
N LYS A 44 -11.87 19.98 13.10
CA LYS A 44 -10.47 20.09 12.69
C LYS A 44 -10.33 20.96 11.44
N VAL A 45 -9.27 21.77 11.39
CA VAL A 45 -8.97 22.68 10.27
C VAL A 45 -8.82 21.96 8.92
N TRP A 46 -8.32 20.73 8.93
CA TRP A 46 -8.13 19.91 7.73
C TRP A 46 -9.41 19.22 7.24
N TYR A 47 -10.50 19.25 8.00
CA TYR A 47 -11.69 18.45 7.71
C TYR A 47 -12.32 18.78 6.35
N LYS A 48 -12.45 20.08 6.02
CA LYS A 48 -13.03 20.50 4.74
C LYS A 48 -12.22 19.96 3.56
N MET A 49 -10.89 20.11 3.61
CA MET A 49 -9.98 19.62 2.57
C MET A 49 -10.02 18.09 2.47
N TRP A 50 -10.06 17.38 3.60
CA TRP A 50 -10.16 15.91 3.62
C TRP A 50 -11.52 15.39 3.11
N LEU A 51 -12.60 16.12 3.42
CA LEU A 51 -13.94 15.81 2.94
C LEU A 51 -14.04 16.00 1.41
N GLU A 52 -13.50 17.10 0.90
CA GLU A 52 -13.51 17.43 -0.53
C GLU A 52 -12.53 16.58 -1.35
N GLY A 53 -11.36 16.23 -0.79
CA GLY A 53 -10.30 15.48 -1.46
C GLY A 53 -10.55 13.96 -1.54
N GLY A 54 -11.54 13.44 -0.82
CA GLY A 54 -11.83 12.01 -0.75
C GLY A 54 -13.29 11.65 -1.02
N ALA A 55 -13.57 10.35 -0.96
CA ALA A 55 -14.89 9.74 -1.04
C ALA A 55 -15.01 8.62 0.01
N ASN A 56 -16.22 8.09 0.23
CA ASN A 56 -16.47 6.97 1.14
C ASN A 56 -15.90 7.16 2.56
N HIS A 57 -16.08 8.35 3.11
CA HIS A 57 -15.64 8.71 4.46
C HIS A 57 -16.33 7.84 5.50
N ARG A 58 -15.55 7.19 6.36
CA ARG A 58 -16.05 6.22 7.34
C ARG A 58 -15.17 6.18 8.58
N GLU A 59 -15.71 5.60 9.65
CA GLU A 59 -15.01 5.31 10.89
C GLU A 59 -14.59 3.83 10.85
N GLU A 60 -13.31 3.54 11.01
CA GLU A 60 -12.75 2.19 10.93
C GLU A 60 -11.62 2.04 11.95
N GLY A 61 -11.66 1.02 12.82
CA GLY A 61 -10.53 0.70 13.71
C GLY A 61 -10.13 1.81 14.70
N GLY A 62 -11.06 2.69 15.08
CA GLY A 62 -10.76 3.82 15.96
C GLY A 62 -10.03 4.98 15.26
N VAL A 63 -10.02 4.99 13.93
CA VAL A 63 -9.61 6.12 13.09
C VAL A 63 -10.72 6.46 12.10
N ILE A 64 -10.64 7.62 11.47
CA ILE A 64 -11.45 7.89 10.28
C ILE A 64 -10.60 7.67 9.03
N VAL A 65 -11.24 7.23 7.96
CA VAL A 65 -10.59 6.93 6.69
C VAL A 65 -11.49 7.37 5.54
N CYS A 66 -10.87 7.81 4.45
CA CYS A 66 -11.54 8.03 3.18
C CYS A 66 -10.71 7.47 2.02
N ASP A 67 -11.37 7.23 0.91
CA ASP A 67 -10.75 6.83 -0.34
C ASP A 67 -10.34 8.12 -1.08
N LYS A 68 -9.06 8.31 -1.41
CA LYS A 68 -8.65 9.45 -2.24
C LYS A 68 -9.23 9.33 -3.64
N LYS A 69 -9.61 10.47 -4.23
CA LYS A 69 -10.17 10.52 -5.59
C LYS A 69 -9.15 10.20 -6.67
N GLU A 70 -7.91 10.63 -6.45
CA GLU A 70 -6.81 10.37 -7.36
C GLU A 70 -6.21 9.00 -7.07
N LYS A 71 -6.11 8.16 -8.11
CA LYS A 71 -5.43 6.88 -8.03
C LYS A 71 -3.92 7.07 -8.15
N GLU A 72 -3.17 6.21 -7.48
CA GLU A 72 -1.71 6.17 -7.58
C GLU A 72 -1.26 4.94 -8.35
N LYS A 73 -0.34 5.14 -9.29
CA LYS A 73 0.32 4.03 -9.99
C LYS A 73 1.31 3.37 -9.05
N GLN A 74 1.13 2.08 -8.81
CA GLN A 74 1.99 1.26 -7.96
C GLN A 74 2.40 -0.01 -8.68
N TRP A 75 3.56 -0.55 -8.31
CA TRP A 75 3.95 -1.89 -8.70
C TRP A 75 3.23 -2.91 -7.84
N VAL A 76 2.50 -3.83 -8.47
CA VAL A 76 1.79 -4.89 -7.77
C VAL A 76 2.21 -6.26 -8.26
N VAL A 77 2.17 -7.24 -7.36
CA VAL A 77 2.31 -8.65 -7.68
C VAL A 77 1.08 -9.39 -7.19
N ASP A 78 0.63 -10.35 -7.99
CA ASP A 78 -0.45 -11.26 -7.62
C ASP A 78 0.16 -12.61 -7.27
N ILE A 79 -0.05 -13.05 -6.04
CA ILE A 79 0.37 -14.35 -5.50
C ILE A 79 -0.87 -15.01 -4.93
N GLU A 80 -1.36 -16.05 -5.57
CA GLU A 80 -2.59 -16.75 -5.24
C GLU A 80 -2.36 -17.94 -4.31
N THR A 81 -1.18 -18.56 -4.38
CA THR A 81 -0.86 -19.77 -3.61
C THR A 81 0.39 -19.62 -2.74
N LEU A 82 0.50 -20.47 -1.71
CA LEU A 82 1.71 -20.56 -0.89
C LEU A 82 2.92 -21.04 -1.70
N GLU A 83 2.70 -21.94 -2.67
CA GLU A 83 3.74 -22.43 -3.56
C GLU A 83 4.30 -21.30 -4.44
N GLU A 84 3.45 -20.43 -4.97
CA GLU A 84 3.88 -19.23 -5.68
C GLU A 84 4.71 -18.30 -4.79
N LEU A 85 4.32 -18.12 -3.52
CA LEU A 85 5.08 -17.31 -2.56
C LEU A 85 6.48 -17.89 -2.30
N ILE A 86 6.57 -19.20 -2.09
CA ILE A 86 7.84 -19.91 -1.89
C ILE A 86 8.70 -19.80 -3.15
N ASN A 87 8.13 -20.02 -4.33
CA ASN A 87 8.83 -19.88 -5.61
C ASN A 87 9.28 -18.44 -5.88
N PHE A 88 8.53 -17.46 -5.41
CA PHE A 88 8.90 -16.05 -5.47
C PHE A 88 10.12 -15.77 -4.57
N GLN A 89 10.10 -16.24 -3.32
CA GLN A 89 11.23 -16.13 -2.40
C GLN A 89 12.48 -16.83 -2.95
N ASN A 90 12.34 -18.03 -3.51
CA ASN A 90 13.48 -18.77 -4.09
C ASN A 90 14.14 -18.01 -5.25
N ARG A 91 13.36 -17.26 -6.04
CA ARG A 91 13.87 -16.49 -7.18
C ARG A 91 14.52 -15.18 -6.78
N TYR A 92 13.95 -14.47 -5.81
CA TYR A 92 14.38 -13.10 -5.48
C TYR A 92 15.14 -12.97 -4.15
N GLY A 93 15.23 -14.05 -3.38
CA GLY A 93 15.86 -14.08 -2.06
C GLY A 93 14.88 -13.73 -0.94
N ALA A 94 15.42 -13.20 0.16
CA ALA A 94 14.61 -12.90 1.35
C ALA A 94 13.52 -11.86 1.04
N ILE A 95 12.31 -12.14 1.51
CA ILE A 95 11.13 -11.27 1.37
C ILE A 95 10.51 -10.98 2.73
N VAL A 96 9.84 -9.84 2.85
CA VAL A 96 9.06 -9.45 4.03
C VAL A 96 7.64 -9.10 3.58
N ILE A 97 6.63 -9.63 4.27
CA ILE A 97 5.23 -9.28 4.06
C ILE A 97 4.78 -8.39 5.22
N MET A 98 4.22 -7.22 4.92
CA MET A 98 3.87 -6.20 5.92
C MET A 98 2.44 -5.68 5.72
N ASP A 99 1.80 -5.26 6.81
CA ASP A 99 0.52 -4.53 6.82
C ASP A 99 0.72 -3.01 6.65
N SER A 100 1.48 -2.61 5.63
CA SER A 100 1.87 -1.21 5.40
C SER A 100 1.24 -0.57 4.18
N ALA A 101 0.47 -1.30 3.35
CA ALA A 101 -0.06 -0.74 2.11
C ALA A 101 -1.32 0.10 2.38
N PRO A 102 -1.28 1.43 2.17
CA PRO A 102 -2.42 2.31 2.44
C PRO A 102 -3.38 2.33 1.23
N TYR A 103 -3.74 1.18 0.67
CA TYR A 103 -4.58 1.09 -0.53
C TYR A 103 -5.87 0.31 -0.29
N LYS A 104 -6.93 0.68 -1.00
CA LYS A 104 -8.23 0.01 -0.88
C LYS A 104 -8.18 -1.43 -1.40
N GLU A 105 -7.48 -1.64 -2.51
CA GLU A 105 -7.39 -2.90 -3.22
C GLU A 105 -6.42 -3.89 -2.57
N THR A 106 -5.46 -3.40 -1.77
CA THR A 106 -4.55 -4.25 -1.00
C THR A 106 -4.05 -3.54 0.26
N ARG A 107 -4.03 -4.29 1.36
CA ARG A 107 -3.49 -3.86 2.66
C ARG A 107 -2.09 -4.41 2.93
N LYS A 108 -1.56 -5.23 2.01
CA LYS A 108 -0.30 -5.93 2.19
C LYS A 108 0.76 -5.41 1.22
N GLU A 109 1.95 -5.20 1.75
CA GLU A 109 3.16 -4.94 0.98
C GLU A 109 4.06 -6.19 1.01
N LEU A 110 4.65 -6.51 -0.14
CA LEU A 110 5.69 -7.51 -0.27
C LEU A 110 6.99 -6.82 -0.65
N LYS A 111 7.97 -6.88 0.27
CA LYS A 111 9.26 -6.22 0.13
C LYS A 111 10.37 -7.22 -0.13
N ILE A 112 11.08 -7.07 -1.24
CA ILE A 112 12.28 -7.84 -1.58
C ILE A 112 13.50 -7.21 -0.89
N LEU A 113 14.20 -8.00 -0.09
CA LEU A 113 15.42 -7.59 0.60
C LEU A 113 16.65 -7.72 -0.29
N ARG A 114 17.72 -7.00 0.06
CA ARG A 114 19.03 -7.27 -0.55
C ARG A 114 19.55 -8.61 -0.02
N PRO A 115 20.24 -9.41 -0.84
CA PRO A 115 21.06 -10.48 -0.28
C PRO A 115 22.07 -9.86 0.69
N GLU A 116 22.20 -10.42 1.89
CA GLU A 116 23.23 -10.01 2.84
C GLU A 116 24.59 -10.28 2.18
N GLU A 117 25.40 -9.22 2.01
CA GLU A 117 26.79 -9.37 1.62
C GLU A 117 27.51 -10.11 2.76
N LYS A 118 27.96 -11.34 2.48
CA LYS A 118 28.83 -12.10 3.39
C LYS A 118 30.26 -11.62 3.29
#